data_AF-A0AAU6AJ90-F1
#
_entry.id   AF-A0AAU6AJ90-F1
#
_cell.length_a   1.000
_cell.length_b   1.000
_cell.length_c   1.000
_cell.angle_alpha   90.00
_cell.angle_beta   90.00
_cell.angle_gamma   90.00
#
_symmetry.space_group_name_H-M   'P 1'
#
loop_
_entity.id
_entity.type
_entity.pdbx_description
1 polymer ?
#
loop_
_entity_poly.entity_id
_entity_poly.type
_entity_poly.pdbx_seq_one_letter_code
_entity_poly.pdbx_strand_id
1 'polypeptide(L)'
;MKLPREDRPSDWHFTTQTRLFEFFVSLHSAFESSFYGLYFAGSRLDRQRFTFADDPEKYQRVKVQSTTGAFQAAWPNEPLPKAMSDLRSDSFYDRLGKVRNRLAHRIAPGFEHRITLHADGITGGGSLTGGQQGEDYELAWQGEPLATMIPSTLTQAEEKLDVLWDAAAAFFASRQ
;
A
#
# COMPACT_ATOMS: atom_id res chain seq x y z
N MET A 1 32.85 4.94 26.57
CA MET A 1 31.47 4.63 26.99
C MET A 1 30.74 4.09 25.75
N LYS A 2 30.48 2.78 25.66
CA LYS A 2 29.74 2.19 24.54
C LYS A 2 28.26 2.47 24.79
N LEU A 3 27.62 3.22 23.91
CA LEU A 3 26.16 3.38 23.92
C LEU A 3 25.51 1.99 23.81
N PRO A 4 24.40 1.74 24.53
CA PRO A 4 23.57 0.54 24.35
C PRO A 4 23.32 0.28 22.87
N ARG A 5 23.23 -1.00 22.48
CA ARG A 5 23.12 -1.39 21.06
C ARG A 5 21.92 -0.74 20.36
N GLU A 6 20.88 -0.41 21.13
CA GLU A 6 19.63 0.23 20.70
C GLU A 6 19.76 1.75 20.49
N ASP A 7 20.80 2.40 21.02
CA ASP A 7 21.01 3.86 20.92
C ASP A 7 21.92 4.27 19.75
N ARG A 8 22.21 3.34 18.82
CA ARG A 8 22.90 3.71 17.58
C ARG A 8 21.88 4.31 16.62
N PRO A 9 22.06 5.56 16.16
CA PRO A 9 21.13 6.20 15.22
C PRO A 9 20.83 5.33 13.99
N SER A 10 21.80 4.54 13.53
CA SER A 10 21.64 3.58 12.43
C SER A 10 20.58 2.51 12.68
N ASP A 11 20.52 1.96 13.89
CA ASP A 11 19.68 0.81 14.24
C ASP A 11 18.21 1.26 14.45
N TRP A 12 18.03 2.47 15.00
CA TRP A 12 16.73 3.16 15.09
C TRP A 12 16.16 3.48 13.70
N HIS A 13 16.94 4.14 12.84
CA HIS A 13 16.48 4.46 11.47
C HIS A 13 16.12 3.22 10.66
N PHE A 14 16.92 2.16 10.78
CA PHE A 14 16.63 0.88 10.13
C PHE A 14 15.31 0.27 10.63
N THR A 15 15.10 0.27 11.96
CA THR A 15 13.87 -0.27 12.57
C THR A 15 12.64 0.53 12.12
N THR A 16 12.68 1.86 12.17
CA THR A 16 11.57 2.72 11.73
C THR A 16 11.25 2.52 10.26
N GLN A 17 12.25 2.47 9.38
CA GLN A 17 12.04 2.24 7.95
C GLN A 17 11.42 0.86 7.69
N THR A 18 11.90 -0.17 8.38
CA THR A 18 11.35 -1.53 8.30
C THR A 18 9.88 -1.56 8.72
N ARG A 19 9.53 -0.93 9.85
CA ARG A 19 8.12 -0.85 10.31
C ARG A 19 7.22 -0.11 9.34
N LEU A 20 7.70 0.99 8.74
CA LEU A 20 6.94 1.70 7.71
C LEU A 20 6.71 0.83 6.49
N PHE A 21 7.74 0.11 6.05
CA PHE A 21 7.59 -0.81 4.93
C PHE A 21 6.60 -1.91 5.23
N GLU A 22 6.70 -2.56 6.40
CA GLU A 22 5.74 -3.57 6.85
C GLU A 22 4.32 -3.01 6.84
N PHE A 23 4.11 -1.79 7.35
CA PHE A 23 2.80 -1.12 7.34
C PHE A 23 2.26 -0.93 5.91
N PHE A 24 3.02 -0.26 5.03
CA PHE A 24 2.55 0.04 3.67
C PHE A 24 2.41 -1.22 2.80
N VAL A 25 3.27 -2.22 2.97
CA VAL A 25 3.15 -3.52 2.30
C VAL A 25 1.91 -4.25 2.77
N SER A 26 1.68 -4.33 4.09
CA SER A 26 0.51 -5.02 4.64
C SER A 26 -0.78 -4.35 4.17
N LEU A 27 -0.83 -3.01 4.20
CA LEU A 27 -1.99 -2.25 3.75
C LEU A 27 -2.27 -2.45 2.25
N HIS A 28 -1.24 -2.37 1.41
CA HIS A 28 -1.38 -2.65 -0.01
C HIS A 28 -1.82 -4.11 -0.27
N SER A 29 -1.30 -5.06 0.51
CA SER A 29 -1.64 -6.48 0.39
C SER A 29 -3.07 -6.76 0.80
N ALA A 30 -3.65 -6.00 1.75
CA ALA A 30 -5.05 -6.11 2.13
C ALA A 30 -5.98 -5.80 0.95
N PHE A 31 -5.68 -4.73 0.20
CA PHE A 31 -6.39 -4.42 -1.03
C PHE A 31 -6.23 -5.53 -2.07
N GLU A 32 -5.00 -5.94 -2.40
CA GLU A 32 -4.76 -6.98 -3.42
C GLU A 32 -5.46 -8.30 -3.06
N SER A 33 -5.42 -8.69 -1.78
CA SER A 33 -6.09 -9.88 -1.27
C SER A 33 -7.62 -9.78 -1.37
N SER A 34 -8.18 -8.59 -1.20
CA SER A 34 -9.63 -8.36 -1.37
C SER A 34 -10.06 -8.57 -2.82
N PHE A 35 -9.30 -8.03 -3.79
CA PHE A 35 -9.55 -8.27 -5.22
C PHE A 35 -9.35 -9.74 -5.61
N TYR A 36 -8.38 -10.42 -5.00
CA TYR A 36 -8.19 -11.85 -5.18
C TYR A 36 -9.41 -12.63 -4.67
N GLY A 37 -9.85 -12.38 -3.43
CA GLY A 37 -11.04 -13.02 -2.84
C GLY A 37 -12.31 -12.78 -3.67
N LEU A 38 -12.54 -11.55 -4.13
CA LEU A 38 -13.65 -11.21 -5.01
C LEU A 38 -13.60 -11.96 -6.34
N TYR A 39 -12.40 -12.13 -6.93
CA TYR A 39 -12.25 -12.92 -8.16
C TYR A 39 -12.75 -14.35 -7.97
N PHE A 40 -12.34 -15.01 -6.88
CA PHE A 40 -12.78 -16.37 -6.57
C PHE A 40 -14.28 -16.45 -6.30
N ALA A 41 -14.84 -15.48 -5.57
CA ALA A 41 -16.27 -15.39 -5.33
C ALA A 41 -17.06 -15.22 -6.64
N GLY A 42 -16.62 -14.31 -7.52
CA GLY A 42 -17.19 -14.09 -8.86
C GLY A 42 -17.13 -15.34 -9.75
N SER A 43 -16.04 -16.11 -9.68
CA SER A 43 -15.89 -17.36 -10.45
C SER A 43 -16.89 -18.46 -10.10
N ARG A 44 -17.49 -18.40 -8.90
CA ARG A 44 -18.56 -19.33 -8.53
C ARG A 44 -19.88 -18.98 -9.21
N LEU A 45 -20.07 -17.71 -9.58
CA LEU A 45 -21.27 -17.21 -10.21
C LEU A 45 -21.19 -17.26 -11.74
N ASP A 46 -20.04 -16.92 -12.31
CA ASP A 46 -19.83 -16.92 -13.77
C ASP A 46 -18.43 -17.47 -14.12
N ARG A 47 -18.36 -18.75 -14.47
CA ARG A 47 -17.10 -19.39 -14.89
C ARG A 47 -16.62 -18.95 -16.27
N GLN A 48 -17.49 -18.45 -17.14
CA GLN A 48 -17.09 -18.03 -18.49
C GLN A 48 -16.31 -16.73 -18.46
N ARG A 49 -16.69 -15.80 -17.58
CA ARG A 49 -16.01 -14.52 -17.41
C ARG A 49 -14.81 -14.61 -16.47
N PHE A 50 -14.84 -15.56 -15.54
CA PHE A 50 -13.75 -15.81 -14.58
C PHE A 50 -13.12 -17.17 -14.88
N THR A 51 -12.29 -17.22 -15.94
CA THR A 51 -11.75 -18.44 -16.54
C THR A 51 -10.61 -19.10 -15.73
N PHE A 52 -10.64 -19.00 -14.40
CA PHE A 52 -9.58 -19.49 -13.51
C PHE A 52 -9.40 -21.01 -13.60
N ALA A 53 -10.50 -21.74 -13.80
CA ALA A 53 -10.53 -23.20 -13.71
C ALA A 53 -9.75 -23.88 -14.83
N ASP A 54 -9.51 -23.18 -15.94
CA ASP A 54 -9.03 -23.79 -17.18
C ASP A 54 -7.52 -23.62 -17.40
N ASP A 55 -6.83 -22.78 -16.62
CA ASP A 55 -5.40 -22.47 -16.83
C ASP A 55 -4.65 -22.14 -15.52
N PRO A 56 -3.81 -23.06 -15.02
CA PRO A 56 -2.98 -22.85 -13.83
C PRO A 56 -1.98 -21.69 -13.93
N GLU A 57 -1.55 -21.29 -15.13
CA GLU A 57 -0.66 -20.14 -15.27
C GLU A 57 -1.39 -18.82 -15.02
N LYS A 58 -2.74 -18.81 -15.07
CA LYS A 58 -3.54 -17.61 -14.78
C LYS A 58 -3.69 -17.32 -13.29
N TYR A 59 -3.38 -18.24 -12.37
CA TYR A 59 -3.43 -17.97 -10.92
C TYR A 59 -2.54 -16.78 -10.54
N GLN A 60 -1.35 -16.68 -11.14
CA GLN A 60 -0.41 -15.57 -10.91
C GLN A 60 -0.83 -14.28 -11.62
N ARG A 61 -1.84 -14.34 -12.50
CA ARG A 61 -2.32 -13.21 -13.30
C ARG A 61 -3.54 -12.52 -12.69
N VAL A 62 -4.11 -13.03 -11.60
CA VAL A 62 -5.19 -12.35 -10.87
C VAL A 62 -4.62 -11.09 -10.25
N LYS A 63 -4.92 -9.97 -10.89
CA LYS A 63 -4.56 -8.62 -10.46
C LYS A 63 -5.84 -7.82 -10.26
N VAL A 64 -5.74 -6.74 -9.49
CA VAL A 64 -6.82 -5.74 -9.32
C VAL A 64 -7.46 -5.39 -10.67
N GLN A 65 -6.65 -5.07 -11.68
CA GLN A 65 -7.13 -4.72 -13.02
C GLN A 65 -7.93 -5.84 -13.70
N SER A 66 -7.44 -7.09 -13.67
CA SER A 66 -8.13 -8.21 -14.31
C SER A 66 -9.40 -8.58 -13.58
N THR A 67 -9.41 -8.48 -12.24
CA THR A 67 -10.61 -8.72 -11.44
C THR A 67 -11.69 -7.69 -11.74
N THR A 68 -11.36 -6.40 -11.70
CA THR A 68 -12.33 -5.35 -12.07
C THR A 68 -12.87 -5.56 -13.48
N GLY A 69 -12.01 -5.89 -14.44
CA GLY A 69 -12.42 -6.18 -15.81
C GLY A 69 -13.38 -7.36 -15.93
N ALA A 70 -13.14 -8.45 -15.18
CA ALA A 70 -14.02 -9.61 -15.16
C ALA A 70 -15.41 -9.27 -14.59
N PHE A 71 -15.47 -8.55 -13.46
CA PHE A 71 -16.74 -8.09 -12.88
C PHE A 71 -17.48 -7.14 -13.82
N GLN A 72 -16.77 -6.21 -14.47
CA GLN A 72 -17.39 -5.26 -15.38
C GLN A 72 -17.92 -5.94 -16.66
N ALA A 73 -17.25 -6.99 -17.14
CA ALA A 73 -17.71 -7.78 -18.28
C ALA A 73 -18.92 -8.68 -17.93
N ALA A 74 -18.96 -9.23 -16.72
CA ALA A 74 -20.03 -10.10 -16.26
C ALA A 74 -21.27 -9.31 -15.82
N TRP A 75 -21.08 -8.19 -15.12
CA TRP A 75 -22.16 -7.41 -14.51
C TRP A 75 -21.93 -5.89 -14.64
N PRO A 76 -21.99 -5.31 -15.84
CA PRO A 76 -21.61 -3.92 -16.09
C PRO A 76 -22.45 -2.88 -15.36
N ASN A 77 -23.70 -3.20 -14.98
CA ASN A 77 -24.64 -2.27 -14.36
C ASN A 77 -24.70 -2.40 -12.83
N GLU A 78 -23.88 -3.27 -12.23
CA GLU A 78 -23.87 -3.48 -10.79
C GLU A 78 -22.97 -2.45 -10.06
N PRO A 79 -23.30 -2.07 -8.82
CA PRO A 79 -22.49 -1.13 -8.05
C PRO A 79 -21.05 -1.62 -7.77
N LEU A 80 -20.86 -2.93 -7.62
CA LEU A 80 -19.56 -3.52 -7.28
C LEU A 80 -18.45 -3.22 -8.32
N PRO A 81 -18.61 -3.51 -9.63
CA PRO A 81 -17.59 -3.16 -10.62
C PRO A 81 -17.29 -1.67 -10.71
N LYS A 82 -18.26 -0.80 -10.39
CA LYS A 82 -18.01 0.64 -10.25
C LYS A 82 -17.12 0.94 -9.05
N ALA A 83 -17.46 0.45 -7.86
CA ALA A 83 -16.65 0.64 -6.64
C ALA A 83 -15.19 0.13 -6.85
N MET A 84 -15.03 -1.01 -7.52
CA MET A 84 -13.73 -1.55 -7.90
C MET A 84 -12.96 -0.67 -8.88
N SER A 85 -13.65 -0.02 -9.83
CA SER A 85 -13.03 0.90 -10.78
C SER A 85 -12.62 2.20 -10.10
N ASP A 86 -13.50 2.76 -9.27
CA ASP A 86 -13.28 3.99 -8.52
C ASP A 86 -12.05 3.84 -7.61
N LEU A 87 -11.98 2.73 -6.85
CA LEU A 87 -10.82 2.41 -6.00
C LEU A 87 -9.51 2.27 -6.80
N ARG A 88 -9.57 1.64 -7.99
CA ARG A 88 -8.38 1.48 -8.85
C ARG A 88 -7.88 2.82 -9.39
N SER A 89 -8.79 3.75 -9.67
CA SER A 89 -8.45 5.11 -10.13
C SER A 89 -8.13 6.08 -9.00
N ASP A 90 -8.31 5.67 -7.75
CA ASP A 90 -8.11 6.53 -6.60
C ASP A 90 -6.62 6.86 -6.40
N SER A 91 -6.32 8.16 -6.24
CA SER A 91 -4.96 8.64 -6.03
C SER A 91 -4.35 8.12 -4.73
N PHE A 92 -5.18 7.78 -3.73
CA PHE A 92 -4.75 7.12 -2.50
C PHE A 92 -4.13 5.75 -2.79
N TYR A 93 -4.81 4.92 -3.58
CA TYR A 93 -4.34 3.57 -3.91
C TYR A 93 -3.04 3.60 -4.73
N ASP A 94 -2.94 4.51 -5.70
CA ASP A 94 -1.70 4.75 -6.44
C ASP A 94 -0.56 5.27 -5.54
N ARG A 95 -0.85 6.16 -4.59
CA ARG A 95 0.12 6.64 -3.60
C ARG A 95 0.66 5.49 -2.74
N LEU A 96 -0.20 4.57 -2.27
CA LEU A 96 0.23 3.40 -1.49
C LEU A 96 1.26 2.56 -2.26
N GLY A 97 0.99 2.24 -3.52
CA GLY A 97 1.90 1.47 -4.37
C GLY A 97 3.25 2.17 -4.57
N LYS A 98 3.23 3.49 -4.81
CA LYS A 98 4.43 4.32 -4.95
C LYS A 98 5.25 4.36 -3.65
N VAL A 99 4.60 4.52 -2.50
CA VAL A 99 5.27 4.55 -1.19
C VAL A 99 5.89 3.20 -0.87
N ARG A 100 5.14 2.11 -1.06
CA ARG A 100 5.63 0.73 -0.92
C ARG A 100 6.90 0.50 -1.74
N ASN A 101 6.88 0.86 -3.03
CA ASN A 101 8.04 0.67 -3.91
C ASN A 101 9.26 1.49 -3.46
N ARG A 102 9.07 2.75 -3.05
CA ARG A 102 10.16 3.57 -2.51
C ARG A 102 10.76 2.98 -1.23
N LEU A 103 9.92 2.49 -0.31
CA LEU A 103 10.37 1.86 0.93
C LEU A 103 11.09 0.53 0.66
N ALA A 104 10.59 -0.28 -0.28
CA ALA A 104 11.24 -1.52 -0.73
C ALA A 104 12.68 -1.27 -1.21
N HIS A 105 12.88 -0.24 -2.04
CA HIS A 105 14.20 0.12 -2.55
C HIS A 105 15.16 0.65 -1.47
N ARG A 106 14.65 1.19 -0.36
CA ARG A 106 15.48 1.70 0.75
C ARG A 106 15.90 0.62 1.74
N ILE A 107 15.09 -0.42 1.92
CA ILE A 107 15.40 -1.54 2.82
C ILE A 107 16.19 -2.63 2.09
N ALA A 108 16.27 -2.56 0.76
CA ALA A 108 17.13 -3.42 -0.02
C ALA A 108 18.59 -3.33 0.48
N PRO A 109 19.22 -4.45 0.86
CA PRO A 109 20.58 -4.44 1.41
C PRO A 109 21.55 -3.80 0.41
N GLY A 110 22.22 -2.72 0.84
CA GLY A 110 23.20 -1.98 0.05
C GLY A 110 22.83 -0.52 -0.30
N PHE A 111 21.62 -0.04 0.01
CA PHE A 111 21.19 1.34 -0.24
C PHE A 111 20.91 2.12 1.05
N GLU A 112 21.93 2.76 1.63
CA GLU A 112 21.70 3.82 2.62
C GLU A 112 21.26 5.10 1.90
N HIS A 113 19.99 5.48 2.01
CA HIS A 113 19.52 6.80 1.60
C HIS A 113 19.49 7.73 2.82
N ARG A 114 20.58 8.47 3.02
CA ARG A 114 20.69 9.53 4.02
C ARG A 114 20.11 10.83 3.44
N ILE A 115 19.09 11.39 4.07
CA ILE A 115 18.55 12.71 3.74
C ILE A 115 19.05 13.69 4.81
N THR A 116 19.75 14.73 4.38
CA THR A 116 20.16 15.85 5.24
C THR A 116 19.08 16.92 5.15
N LEU A 117 18.53 17.34 6.29
CA LEU A 117 17.61 18.47 6.38
C LEU A 117 18.43 19.69 6.84
N HIS A 118 18.38 20.79 6.09
CA HIS A 118 18.87 22.09 6.53
C HIS A 118 17.69 23.04 6.70
N ALA A 119 17.75 23.90 7.73
CA ALA A 119 16.67 24.79 8.15
C ALA A 119 16.18 25.80 7.08
N ASP A 120 16.89 25.96 5.96
CA ASP A 120 16.57 26.93 4.90
C ASP A 120 16.12 26.31 3.55
N GLY A 121 15.67 25.04 3.55
CA GLY A 121 14.95 24.45 2.42
C GLY A 121 15.68 23.35 1.65
N ILE A 122 14.92 22.68 0.78
CA ILE A 122 15.32 21.42 0.11
C ILE A 122 16.25 21.71 -1.07
N THR A 123 17.52 21.37 -0.95
CA THR A 123 18.41 21.14 -2.10
C THR A 123 19.09 19.78 -1.96
N GLY A 124 19.05 19.02 -3.06
CA GLY A 124 19.47 17.63 -3.06
C GLY A 124 20.96 17.41 -2.87
N GLY A 125 21.29 16.20 -2.41
CA GLY A 125 22.55 15.49 -2.69
C GLY A 125 23.82 16.09 -2.11
N GLY A 126 24.08 15.86 -0.82
CA GLY A 126 25.37 16.17 -0.22
C GLY A 126 25.67 15.27 0.98
N SER A 127 26.72 14.45 0.87
CA SER A 127 27.31 13.66 1.95
C SER A 127 28.26 14.54 2.76
N LEU A 128 27.99 14.81 4.04
CA LEU A 128 29.03 15.19 5.00
C LEU A 128 28.74 14.68 6.42
N THR A 129 29.82 14.19 7.00
CA THR A 129 30.09 13.85 8.40
C THR A 129 29.99 15.07 9.32
N GLY A 130 29.23 14.96 10.42
CA GLY A 130 29.29 15.92 11.52
C GLY A 130 28.03 15.88 12.38
N GLY A 131 28.14 15.37 13.60
CA GLY A 131 27.05 15.41 14.57
C GLY A 131 26.95 16.80 15.22
N GLN A 132 25.74 17.37 15.23
CA GLN A 132 25.37 18.40 16.19
C GLN A 132 24.17 17.90 17.02
N GLN A 133 24.34 17.99 18.34
CA GLN A 133 23.34 17.65 19.35
C GLN A 133 22.29 18.77 19.43
N GLY A 134 21.01 18.40 19.44
CA GLY A 134 19.94 19.31 19.87
C GLY A 134 18.75 19.50 18.93
N GLU A 135 18.59 18.70 17.87
CA GLU A 135 17.42 18.78 17.00
C GLU A 135 16.39 17.72 17.41
N ASP A 136 15.17 18.15 17.77
CA ASP A 136 14.01 17.26 17.86
C ASP A 136 13.65 16.83 16.43
N TYR A 137 14.03 15.60 16.07
CA TYR A 137 13.71 15.05 14.76
C TYR A 137 12.27 14.54 14.76
N GLU A 138 11.34 15.35 14.24
CA GLU A 138 10.03 14.81 13.86
C GLU A 138 10.22 13.98 12.58
N LEU A 139 9.99 12.67 12.68
CA LEU A 139 10.05 11.80 11.52
C LEU A 139 8.98 12.22 10.53
N ALA A 140 9.39 12.76 9.39
CA ALA A 140 8.51 13.14 8.31
C ALA A 140 8.78 12.29 7.06
N TRP A 141 7.71 11.93 6.35
CA TRP A 141 7.76 11.23 5.07
C TRP A 141 7.04 12.06 4.01
N GLN A 142 7.74 12.38 2.91
CA GLN A 142 7.26 13.33 1.88
C GLN A 142 6.86 14.71 2.44
N GLY A 143 7.44 15.13 3.57
CA GLY A 143 7.10 16.39 4.22
C GLY A 143 5.94 16.31 5.22
N GLU A 144 5.32 15.13 5.40
CA GLU A 144 4.26 14.90 6.38
C GLU A 144 4.80 14.14 7.60
N PRO A 145 4.53 14.57 8.84
CA PRO A 145 4.89 13.81 10.03
C PRO A 145 4.31 12.40 10.04
N LEU A 146 5.11 11.39 10.38
CA LEU A 146 4.66 9.99 10.46
C LEU A 146 3.49 9.82 11.44
N ALA A 147 3.50 10.57 12.54
CA ALA A 147 2.44 10.58 13.55
C ALA A 147 1.08 10.99 12.99
N THR A 148 1.05 11.78 11.91
CA THR A 148 -0.18 12.20 11.21
C THR A 148 -0.45 11.33 9.99
N MET A 149 0.61 10.92 9.28
CA MET A 149 0.50 10.15 8.05
C MET A 149 -0.04 8.74 8.31
N ILE A 150 0.42 8.04 9.35
CA ILE A 150 -0.02 6.65 9.61
C ILE A 150 -1.52 6.59 9.94
N PRO A 151 -2.05 7.37 10.90
CA PRO A 151 -3.49 7.34 11.21
C PRO A 151 -4.34 7.75 10.02
N SER A 152 -3.99 8.84 9.33
CA SER A 152 -4.77 9.32 8.17
C SER A 152 -4.74 8.33 7.00
N THR A 153 -3.63 7.61 6.81
CA THR A 153 -3.53 6.55 5.79
C THR A 153 -4.38 5.35 6.16
N LEU A 154 -4.37 4.96 7.44
CA LEU A 154 -5.19 3.85 7.92
C LEU A 154 -6.68 4.15 7.79
N THR A 155 -7.14 5.31 8.25
CA THR A 155 -8.53 5.74 8.14
C THR A 155 -9.01 5.76 6.69
N GLN A 156 -8.22 6.32 5.77
CA GLN A 156 -8.57 6.30 4.34
C GLN A 156 -8.64 4.87 3.80
N ALA A 157 -7.75 3.97 4.22
CA ALA A 157 -7.80 2.59 3.76
C ALA A 157 -9.05 1.86 4.27
N GLU A 158 -9.42 2.04 5.53
CA GLU A 158 -10.64 1.50 6.13
C GLU A 158 -11.87 1.97 5.37
N GLU A 159 -12.03 3.29 5.18
CA GLU A 159 -13.16 3.87 4.43
C GLU A 159 -13.29 3.26 3.02
N LYS A 160 -12.17 3.08 2.31
CA LYS A 160 -12.17 2.54 0.95
C LYS A 160 -12.47 1.04 0.92
N LEU A 161 -11.96 0.29 1.89
CA LEU A 161 -12.25 -1.14 2.01
C LEU A 161 -13.70 -1.38 2.41
N ASP A 162 -14.26 -0.56 3.31
CA ASP A 162 -15.66 -0.63 3.72
C ASP A 162 -16.59 -0.40 2.52
N VAL A 163 -16.37 0.65 1.73
CA VAL A 163 -17.16 0.90 0.50
C VAL A 163 -17.09 -0.29 -0.47
N LEU A 164 -15.91 -0.89 -0.64
CA LEU A 164 -15.73 -2.06 -1.51
C LEU A 164 -16.51 -3.27 -0.97
N TRP A 165 -16.40 -3.56 0.33
CA TRP A 165 -17.00 -4.72 0.94
C TRP A 165 -18.52 -4.59 1.15
N ASP A 166 -19.03 -3.38 1.38
CA ASP A 166 -20.47 -3.09 1.39
C ASP A 166 -21.08 -3.35 0.00
N ALA A 167 -20.43 -2.85 -1.06
CA ALA A 167 -20.86 -3.11 -2.43
C ALA A 167 -20.80 -4.61 -2.77
N ALA A 168 -19.77 -5.31 -2.30
CA ALA A 168 -19.65 -6.75 -2.48
C ALA A 168 -20.74 -7.53 -1.71
N ALA A 169 -20.98 -7.19 -0.46
CA ALA A 169 -22.01 -7.82 0.37
C ALA A 169 -23.39 -7.67 -0.27
N ALA A 170 -23.76 -6.46 -0.70
CA ALA A 170 -25.02 -6.22 -1.41
C ALA A 170 -25.12 -7.01 -2.73
N PHE A 171 -24.02 -7.06 -3.50
CA PHE A 171 -23.95 -7.80 -4.76
C PHE A 171 -24.14 -9.31 -4.59
N PHE A 172 -23.50 -9.91 -3.57
CA PHE A 172 -23.60 -11.35 -3.33
C PHE A 172 -24.91 -11.74 -2.64
N ALA A 173 -25.45 -10.89 -1.76
CA ALA A 173 -26.74 -11.11 -1.12
C ALA A 173 -27.90 -11.14 -2.11
N SER A 174 -27.85 -10.34 -3.19
CA SER A 174 -28.88 -10.36 -4.24
C SER A 174 -28.84 -11.61 -5.14
N ARG A 175 -27.89 -12.52 -4.91
CA ARG A 175 -27.63 -13.71 -5.73
C ARG A 175 -27.61 -15.02 -4.92
N GLN A 176 -28.01 -14.96 -3.64
CA GLN A 176 -28.32 -16.14 -2.81
C GLN A 176 -29.79 -16.49 -2.94
#